data_AF-A0A2W4LLU1-F1
#
_entry.id   AF-A0A2W4LLU1-F1
#
_cell.length_a   1.000
_cell.length_b   1.000
_cell.length_c   1.000
_cell.angle_alpha   90.00
_cell.angle_beta   90.00
_cell.angle_gamma   90.00
#
_symmetry.space_group_name_H-M   'P 1'
#
loop_
_entity.id
_entity.type
_entity.pdbx_description
1 polymer ?
#
loop_
_entity_poly.entity_id
_entity_poly.type
_entity_poly.pdbx_seq_one_letter_code
_entity_poly.pdbx_strand_id
1 'polypeptide(L)' 'RILQYIKPDFVHVFVAGRVAEEGGPELAERLEAEGYDRFLVGS' A
#
# COMPACT_ATOMS: atom_id res chain seq x y z
N ARG A 1 2.03 -17.27 -4.76
CA ARG A 1 2.48 -15.89 -5.06
C ARG A 1 3.50 -15.50 -3.99
N ILE A 2 4.63 -14.88 -4.37
CA ILE A 2 5.82 -14.70 -3.50
C ILE A 2 5.56 -13.84 -2.24
N LEU A 3 4.46 -13.08 -2.20
CA LEU A 3 4.09 -12.17 -1.11
C LEU A 3 3.46 -12.84 0.13
N GLN A 4 3.24 -14.16 0.14
CA GLN A 4 2.71 -14.86 1.32
C GLN A 4 3.77 -15.17 2.40
N TYR A 5 5.05 -14.81 2.19
CA TYR A 5 6.15 -15.23 3.06
C TYR A 5 6.82 -14.13 3.89
N ILE A 6 6.51 -12.84 3.65
CA ILE A 6 7.12 -11.72 4.38
C ILE A 6 6.02 -10.74 4.78
N LYS A 7 5.70 -10.72 6.07
CA LYS A 7 4.85 -9.69 6.66
C LYS A 7 5.70 -8.42 6.81
N PRO A 8 5.36 -7.31 6.12
CA PRO A 8 6.11 -6.07 6.28
C PRO A 8 5.87 -5.50 7.68
N ASP A 9 6.93 -5.06 8.35
CA ASP A 9 6.81 -4.30 9.60
C ASP A 9 6.29 -2.88 9.34
N PHE A 10 6.58 -2.35 8.14
CA PHE A 10 6.18 -1.01 7.74
C PHE A 10 6.00 -0.94 6.22
N VAL A 11 4.99 -0.19 5.79
CA VAL A 11 4.53 -0.06 4.41
C VAL A 11 4.48 1.43 4.07
N HIS A 12 5.06 1.81 2.93
CA HIS A 12 4.93 3.15 2.36
C HIS A 12 4.27 3.07 0.99
N VAL A 13 3.25 3.88 0.75
CA VAL A 13 2.57 4.03 -0.53
C VAL A 13 3.06 5.31 -1.20
N PHE A 14 3.62 5.16 -2.41
CA PHE A 14 4.11 6.28 -3.21
C PHE A 14 3.16 6.60 -4.35
N VAL A 15 2.80 7.88 -4.48
CA VAL A 15 1.94 8.39 -5.54
C VAL A 15 2.54 9.70 -6.05
N ALA A 16 2.66 9.85 -7.37
CA ALA A 16 3.19 11.05 -8.02
C ALA A 16 4.54 11.54 -7.42
N GLY A 17 5.42 10.60 -7.05
CA GLY A 17 6.74 10.91 -6.50
C GLY A 17 6.76 11.37 -5.04
N ARG A 18 5.66 11.22 -4.29
CA ARG A 18 5.56 11.54 -2.86
C ARG A 18 4.95 10.37 -2.09
N VAL A 19 5.23 10.28 -0.79
CA VAL A 19 4.53 9.35 0.11
C VAL A 19 3.11 9.86 0.29
N ALA A 20 2.14 9.06 -0.14
CA ALA A 20 0.72 9.35 0.02
C ALA A 20 0.17 8.79 1.34
N GLU A 21 0.66 7.62 1.76
CA GLU A 21 0.24 6.95 2.98
C GLU A 21 1.33 6.02 3.48
N GLU A 22 1.42 5.84 4.79
CA GLU A 22 2.38 4.94 5.42
C GLU A 22 1.76 4.32 6.68
N GLY A 23 2.19 3.11 7.04
CA GLY A 23 1.58 2.37 8.14
C GLY A 23 2.18 0.99 8.35
N GLY A 24 1.64 0.24 9.30
CA GLY A 24 2.07 -1.11 9.59
C GLY A 24 1.53 -2.14 8.58
N PRO A 25 1.64 -3.44 8.90
CA PRO A 25 1.14 -4.52 8.06
C PRO A 25 -0.34 -4.40 7.68
N GLU A 26 -1.15 -3.76 8.51
CA GLU A 26 -2.57 -3.49 8.25
C GLU A 26 -2.79 -2.64 6.99
N LEU A 27 -1.82 -1.80 6.63
CA LEU A 27 -1.89 -1.02 5.39
C LEU A 27 -1.76 -1.93 4.16
N ALA A 28 -0.87 -2.94 4.20
CA ALA A 28 -0.77 -3.91 3.12
C ALA A 28 -2.04 -4.74 2.97
N GLU A 29 -2.64 -5.20 4.08
CA GLU A 29 -3.90 -5.94 4.06
C GLU A 29 -5.04 -5.12 3.44
N ARG A 30 -5.11 -3.83 3.78
CA ARG A 30 -6.10 -2.91 3.19
C ARG A 30 -5.86 -2.67 1.71
N LEU A 31 -4.62 -2.49 1.26
CA LEU A 31 -4.28 -2.30 -0.15
C LEU A 31 -4.66 -3.53 -1.00
N GLU A 32 -4.47 -4.73 -0.47
CA GLU A 32 -4.86 -5.98 -1.12
C GLU A 32 -6.40 -6.14 -1.18
N ALA A 33 -7.13 -5.64 -0.18
CA ALA A 33 -8.59 -5.76 -0.09
C ALA A 33 -9.36 -4.67 -0.86
N GLU A 34 -8.94 -3.42 -0.74
CA GLU A 34 -9.60 -2.24 -1.33
C GLU A 34 -9.07 -1.90 -2.73
N GLY A 35 -7.89 -2.42 -3.10
CA GLY A 35 -7.18 -2.04 -4.33
C GLY A 35 -6.51 -0.67 -4.23
N TYR A 36 -5.80 -0.28 -5.29
CA TYR A 36 -5.01 0.96 -5.33
C TYR A 36 -5.82 2.19 -5.79
N ASP A 37 -7.12 2.04 -6.05
CA ASP A 37 -7.96 3.05 -6.73
C ASP A 37 -8.04 4.39 -5.98
N ARG A 38 -8.00 4.35 -4.65
CA ARG A 38 -7.94 5.54 -3.77
C ARG A 38 -6.74 6.45 -4.02
N PHE A 39 -5.68 5.93 -4.65
CA PHE A 39 -4.47 6.67 -5.00
C PHE A 39 -4.42 7.13 -6.47
N LEU A 40 -5.36 6.69 -7.31
CA LEU A 40 -5.41 7.02 -8.74
C LEU A 40 -6.27 8.26 -9.05
N VAL A 41 -6.94 8.85 -8.05
CA VAL A 41 -7.77 10.06 -8.23
C VAL A 41 -6.88 11.30 -8.26
N GLY A 42 -6.21 11.52 -9.39
CA GLY A 42 -5.32 12.65 -9.59
C GLY A 42 -4.62 12.62 -10.93
N SER A 43 -5.38 12.48 -12.02
CA SER A 43 -4.92 12.67 -13.40
C SER A 43 -5.74 13.76 -14.08
#